data_AF-F0QX85-F1
#
_entry.id   AF-F0QX85-F1
#
_cell.length_a   1.000
_cell.length_b   1.000
_cell.length_c   1.000
_cell.angle_alpha   90.00
_cell.angle_beta   90.00
_cell.angle_gamma   90.00
#
_symmetry.space_group_name_H-M   'P 1'
#
loop_
_entity.id
_entity.type
_entity.pdbx_description
1 polymer ?
#
loop_
_entity_poly.entity_id
_entity_poly.type
_entity_poly.pdbx_seq_one_letter_code
_entity_poly.pdbx_strand_id
1 'polypeptide(L)'
;MRTFKINGKTRKYLLIAAIALMLISVVALADVIYYYKGVITASVSQAPLTFYSGKNFTYTTPTGTTCTVPLNSYAGNYANFTATSQGFTAKIQLTNASYTYFYHALGLLANTPGWIYITNVTISGTPIIEQLTIVIQNAYTGQSVCSFTIIANAEPIQGTTNACALNTGPYLISVIAQPIASLSTGESETVTLYFGYNIMSNATVPLPPISG
;
A
#
# COMPACT_ATOMS: atom_id res chain seq x y z
N MET A 1 -90.13 0.24 -25.90
CA MET A 1 -88.74 -0.24 -26.04
C MET A 1 -88.18 0.35 -27.35
N ARG A 2 -87.39 1.44 -27.29
CA ARG A 2 -86.84 2.09 -28.49
C ARG A 2 -85.56 1.38 -28.91
N THR A 3 -85.61 0.68 -30.04
CA THR A 3 -84.46 0.01 -30.65
C THR A 3 -83.55 1.06 -31.29
N PHE A 4 -82.40 1.33 -30.67
CA PHE A 4 -81.36 2.18 -31.24
C PHE A 4 -80.70 1.45 -32.42
N LYS A 5 -81.11 1.80 -33.65
CA LYS A 5 -80.49 1.29 -34.88
C LYS A 5 -79.22 2.10 -35.14
N ILE A 6 -78.08 1.56 -34.74
CA ILE A 6 -76.77 2.20 -34.94
C ILE A 6 -76.43 2.14 -36.44
N ASN A 7 -76.29 3.30 -37.06
CA ASN A 7 -76.01 3.47 -38.48
C ASN A 7 -74.64 2.85 -38.87
N GLY A 8 -74.49 2.38 -40.11
CA GLY A 8 -73.30 1.63 -40.55
C GLY A 8 -71.98 2.41 -40.42
N LYS A 9 -72.03 3.74 -40.47
CA LYS A 9 -70.87 4.62 -40.24
C LYS A 9 -70.47 4.66 -38.76
N THR A 10 -71.42 4.75 -37.83
CA THR A 10 -71.16 4.78 -36.38
C THR A 10 -70.57 3.47 -35.87
N ARG A 11 -70.95 2.34 -36.46
CA ARG A 11 -70.38 1.02 -36.14
C ARG A 11 -68.90 0.91 -36.51
N LYS A 12 -68.48 1.52 -37.63
CA LYS A 12 -67.06 1.57 -38.04
C LYS A 12 -66.23 2.46 -37.14
N TYR A 13 -66.73 3.64 -36.76
CA TYR A 13 -66.02 4.53 -35.83
C TYR A 13 -65.83 3.90 -34.44
N LEU A 14 -66.83 3.17 -33.95
CA LEU A 14 -66.75 2.48 -32.67
C LEU A 14 -65.76 1.31 -32.69
N LEU A 15 -65.66 0.61 -33.82
CA LEU A 15 -64.65 -0.43 -34.05
C LEU A 15 -63.23 0.16 -34.12
N ILE A 16 -63.05 1.28 -34.83
CA ILE A 16 -61.77 1.99 -34.92
C ILE A 16 -61.35 2.53 -33.56
N ALA A 17 -62.28 3.10 -32.79
CA ALA A 17 -62.02 3.57 -31.43
C ALA A 17 -61.63 2.43 -30.49
N ALA A 18 -62.29 1.26 -30.58
CA ALA A 18 -61.93 0.08 -29.79
C ALA A 18 -60.56 -0.50 -30.18
N ILE A 19 -60.23 -0.54 -31.48
CA ILE A 19 -58.90 -0.95 -31.96
C ILE A 19 -57.82 0.04 -31.52
N ALA A 20 -58.10 1.34 -31.56
CA ALA A 20 -57.19 2.38 -31.08
C ALA A 20 -56.98 2.30 -29.56
N LEU A 21 -58.02 2.05 -28.77
CA LEU A 21 -57.91 1.85 -27.32
C LEU A 21 -57.13 0.59 -26.97
N MET A 22 -57.32 -0.51 -27.72
CA MET A 22 -56.52 -1.72 -27.55
C MET A 22 -55.05 -1.47 -27.90
N LEU A 23 -54.75 -0.75 -28.98
CA LEU A 23 -53.37 -0.36 -29.33
C LEU A 23 -52.74 0.55 -28.27
N ILE A 24 -53.47 1.53 -27.73
CA ILE A 24 -53.00 2.40 -26.64
C ILE A 24 -52.75 1.59 -25.36
N SER A 25 -53.58 0.58 -25.07
CA SER A 25 -53.38 -0.30 -23.91
C SER A 25 -52.14 -1.21 -24.03
N VAL A 26 -51.78 -1.63 -25.24
CA VAL A 26 -50.55 -2.42 -25.50
C VAL A 26 -49.30 -1.55 -25.37
N VAL A 27 -49.38 -0.26 -25.73
CA VAL A 27 -48.25 0.68 -25.62
C VAL A 27 -48.00 1.11 -24.16
N ALA A 28 -48.99 1.04 -23.28
CA ALA A 28 -48.89 1.50 -21.89
C ALA A 28 -48.34 0.46 -20.87
N LEU A 29 -48.06 -0.78 -21.28
CA LEU A 29 -47.58 -1.85 -20.40
C LEU A 29 -46.23 -2.47 -20.84
N ALA A 30 -45.44 -1.73 -21.63
CA ALA A 30 -44.04 -2.09 -21.81
C ALA A 30 -43.23 -1.53 -20.63
N ASP A 31 -43.07 -2.34 -19.58
CA ASP A 31 -42.04 -2.08 -18.55
C ASP A 31 -40.67 -2.19 -19.21
N VAL A 32 -40.05 -1.04 -19.48
CA VAL A 32 -38.68 -0.98 -19.99
C VAL A 32 -37.74 -1.20 -18.80
N ILE A 33 -37.34 -2.45 -18.59
CA ILE A 33 -36.40 -2.83 -17.53
C ILE A 33 -34.98 -2.74 -18.11
N TYR A 34 -34.22 -1.74 -17.67
CA TYR A 34 -32.80 -1.64 -17.97
C TYR A 34 -32.01 -2.52 -17.00
N TYR A 35 -31.43 -3.60 -17.50
CA TYR A 35 -30.58 -4.50 -16.72
C TYR A 35 -29.11 -4.14 -16.96
N TYR A 36 -28.42 -3.69 -15.92
CA TYR A 36 -26.99 -3.38 -15.98
C TYR A 36 -26.20 -4.53 -15.35
N LYS A 37 -25.35 -5.17 -16.15
CA LYS A 37 -24.42 -6.21 -15.67
C LYS A 37 -23.03 -5.61 -15.53
N GLY A 38 -22.55 -5.48 -14.31
CA GLY A 38 -21.14 -5.25 -14.02
C GLY A 38 -20.40 -6.59 -13.93
N VAL A 39 -19.19 -6.66 -14.48
CA VAL A 39 -18.26 -7.78 -14.26
C VAL A 39 -16.95 -7.20 -13.73
N ILE A 40 -16.52 -7.66 -12.56
CA ILE A 40 -15.23 -7.30 -11.98
C ILE A 40 -14.32 -8.52 -12.14
N THR A 41 -13.21 -8.34 -12.84
CA THR A 41 -12.16 -9.35 -12.96
C THR A 41 -10.96 -8.87 -12.18
N ALA A 42 -10.52 -9.65 -11.19
CA ALA A 42 -9.29 -9.41 -10.44
C ALA A 42 -8.24 -10.45 -10.83
N SER A 43 -7.02 -9.99 -11.10
CA SER A 43 -5.86 -10.85 -11.39
C SER A 43 -4.71 -10.54 -10.43
N VAL A 44 -3.91 -11.55 -10.09
CA VAL A 44 -2.73 -11.38 -9.24
C VAL A 44 -1.62 -10.74 -10.06
N SER A 45 -1.20 -9.54 -9.67
CA SER A 45 0.01 -8.88 -10.18
C SER A 45 1.19 -9.16 -9.25
N GLN A 46 2.41 -8.94 -9.73
CA GLN A 46 3.60 -8.90 -8.87
C GLN A 46 3.42 -7.83 -7.79
N ALA A 47 3.91 -8.10 -6.58
CA ALA A 47 3.91 -7.11 -5.49
C ALA A 47 4.67 -5.84 -5.92
N PRO A 48 4.17 -4.64 -5.59
CA PRO A 48 4.77 -3.40 -6.04
C PRO A 48 6.16 -3.16 -5.43
N LEU A 49 6.44 -3.76 -4.26
CA LEU A 49 7.73 -3.71 -3.57
C LEU A 49 8.21 -5.12 -3.23
N THR A 50 9.53 -5.30 -3.27
CA THR A 50 10.21 -6.52 -2.79
C THR A 50 11.40 -6.14 -1.91
N PHE A 51 11.48 -6.69 -0.71
CA PHE A 51 12.61 -6.48 0.21
C PHE A 51 13.64 -7.60 0.08
N TYR A 52 14.91 -7.26 0.28
CA TYR A 52 16.05 -8.18 0.22
C TYR A 52 16.93 -8.03 1.45
N SER A 53 17.36 -9.16 2.00
CA SER A 53 18.36 -9.25 3.07
C SER A 53 19.40 -10.31 2.72
N GLY A 54 20.60 -10.18 3.28
CA GLY A 54 21.66 -11.17 3.13
C GLY A 54 23.01 -10.48 2.97
N LYS A 55 23.93 -11.13 2.25
CA LYS A 55 25.25 -10.55 1.98
C LYS A 55 25.25 -9.58 0.83
N ASN A 56 24.36 -9.78 -0.14
CA ASN A 56 24.37 -9.09 -1.42
C ASN A 56 22.94 -8.78 -1.86
N PHE A 57 22.76 -7.63 -2.50
CA PHE A 57 21.57 -7.28 -3.26
C PHE A 57 21.94 -7.17 -4.74
N THR A 58 21.36 -8.06 -5.54
CA THR A 58 21.60 -8.11 -6.99
C THR A 58 20.36 -7.59 -7.73
N TYR A 59 20.57 -6.66 -8.66
CA TYR A 59 19.52 -6.08 -9.48
C TYR A 59 20.01 -5.81 -10.90
N THR A 60 19.08 -5.69 -11.85
CA THR A 60 19.39 -5.36 -13.25
C THR A 60 19.01 -3.92 -13.54
N THR A 61 19.92 -3.17 -14.15
CA THR A 61 19.67 -1.79 -14.57
C THR A 61 18.75 -1.75 -15.81
N PRO A 62 18.19 -0.57 -16.16
CA PRO A 62 17.42 -0.42 -17.40
C PRO A 62 18.22 -0.72 -18.67
N THR A 63 19.56 -0.65 -18.60
CA THR A 63 20.47 -0.99 -19.70
C THR A 63 20.77 -2.49 -19.80
N GLY A 64 20.17 -3.33 -18.95
CA GLY A 64 20.40 -4.78 -18.92
C GLY A 64 21.63 -5.22 -18.14
N THR A 65 22.32 -4.29 -17.46
CA THR A 65 23.53 -4.61 -16.69
C THR A 65 23.13 -5.17 -15.33
N THR A 66 23.69 -6.33 -14.95
CA THR A 66 23.50 -6.86 -13.59
C THR A 66 24.49 -6.20 -12.65
N CYS A 67 23.98 -5.56 -11.60
CA CYS A 67 24.76 -4.95 -10.53
C CYS A 67 24.55 -5.73 -9.24
N THR A 68 25.59 -5.81 -8.42
CA THR A 68 25.52 -6.40 -7.08
C THR A 68 26.13 -5.45 -6.08
N VAL A 69 25.37 -5.12 -5.03
CA VAL A 69 25.79 -4.24 -3.94
C VAL A 69 25.85 -5.08 -2.66
N PRO A 70 26.94 -4.99 -1.87
CA PRO A 70 26.99 -5.68 -0.58
C PRO A 70 25.95 -5.10 0.37
N LEU A 71 25.28 -5.97 1.11
CA LEU A 71 24.37 -5.60 2.19
C LEU A 71 25.01 -5.90 3.54
N ASN A 72 24.77 -5.02 4.51
CA ASN A 72 25.12 -5.22 5.91
C ASN A 72 23.94 -5.77 6.70
N SER A 73 23.17 -6.70 6.11
CA SER A 73 22.01 -7.28 6.79
C SER A 73 22.38 -8.07 8.04
N TYR A 74 23.63 -8.51 8.16
CA TYR A 74 24.12 -9.19 9.36
C TYR A 74 25.45 -8.59 9.79
N ALA A 75 25.50 -8.10 11.03
CA ALA A 75 26.67 -7.50 11.65
C ALA A 75 27.05 -8.27 12.93
N GLY A 76 27.38 -9.56 12.80
CA GLY A 76 27.75 -10.41 13.93
C GLY A 76 26.69 -10.41 15.03
N ASN A 77 27.11 -10.21 16.28
CA ASN A 77 26.18 -10.11 17.40
C ASN A 77 25.44 -8.76 17.46
N TYR A 78 25.81 -7.75 16.65
CA TYR A 78 25.29 -6.39 16.78
C TYR A 78 23.99 -6.15 16.03
N ALA A 79 23.79 -6.75 14.86
CA ALA A 79 22.51 -6.62 14.16
C ALA A 79 22.21 -7.76 13.19
N ASN A 80 20.93 -8.05 13.03
CA ASN A 80 20.39 -8.95 12.03
C ASN A 80 19.10 -8.38 11.44
N PHE A 81 19.12 -8.08 10.14
CA PHE A 81 18.01 -7.60 9.34
C PHE A 81 17.56 -8.71 8.40
N THR A 82 16.28 -9.06 8.45
CA THR A 82 15.69 -10.13 7.65
C THR A 82 14.52 -9.57 6.86
N ALA A 83 14.59 -9.66 5.54
CA ALA A 83 13.51 -9.25 4.66
C ALA A 83 12.33 -10.23 4.72
N THR A 84 11.12 -9.70 4.52
CA THR A 84 9.87 -10.46 4.45
C THR A 84 9.08 -10.00 3.22
N SER A 85 7.96 -10.67 2.92
CA SER A 85 7.09 -10.28 1.80
C SER A 85 6.38 -8.94 2.00
N GLN A 86 6.30 -8.43 3.23
CA GLN A 86 5.54 -7.21 3.58
C GLN A 86 6.43 -6.10 4.16
N GLY A 87 7.74 -6.33 4.29
CA GLY A 87 8.65 -5.43 4.98
C GLY A 87 9.91 -6.15 5.43
N PHE A 88 10.35 -5.91 6.66
CA PHE A 88 11.51 -6.59 7.25
C PHE A 88 11.42 -6.64 8.77
N THR A 89 12.20 -7.54 9.36
CA THR A 89 12.44 -7.62 10.80
C THR A 89 13.89 -7.23 11.06
N ALA A 90 14.12 -6.43 12.11
CA ALA A 90 15.46 -6.05 12.55
C ALA A 90 15.65 -6.43 14.02
N LYS A 91 16.76 -7.10 14.33
CA LYS A 91 17.26 -7.30 15.69
C LYS A 91 18.55 -6.54 15.81
N ILE A 92 18.59 -5.52 16.67
CA ILE A 92 19.75 -4.64 16.84
C ILE A 92 20.16 -4.68 18.32
N GLN A 93 21.45 -4.84 18.59
CA GLN A 93 22.04 -4.62 19.91
C GLN A 93 22.59 -3.20 19.97
N LEU A 94 22.05 -2.40 20.88
CA LEU A 94 22.52 -1.05 21.15
C LEU A 94 23.56 -1.08 22.26
N THR A 95 24.52 -0.17 22.16
CA THR A 95 25.54 0.06 23.18
C THR A 95 25.45 1.52 23.65
N ASN A 96 26.28 1.92 24.62
CA ASN A 96 26.37 3.31 25.10
C ASN A 96 27.04 4.28 24.08
N ALA A 97 26.76 4.10 22.79
CA ALA A 97 27.21 4.97 21.72
C ALA A 97 26.24 6.14 21.51
N SER A 98 26.73 7.28 21.01
CA SER A 98 25.87 8.44 20.70
C SER A 98 24.87 8.13 19.58
N TYR A 99 25.22 7.25 18.64
CA TYR A 99 24.32 6.67 17.66
C TYR A 99 24.94 5.41 17.08
N THR A 100 24.11 4.54 16.51
CA THR A 100 24.52 3.39 15.71
C THR A 100 23.95 3.53 14.30
N TYR A 101 24.81 3.38 13.29
CA TYR A 101 24.41 3.48 11.89
C TYR A 101 24.66 2.17 11.15
N PHE A 102 23.58 1.54 10.68
CA PHE A 102 23.61 0.35 9.83
C PHE A 102 23.37 0.77 8.38
N TYR A 103 24.46 1.05 7.68
CA TYR A 103 24.44 1.41 6.27
C TYR A 103 24.11 0.22 5.38
N HIS A 104 23.20 0.40 4.41
CA HIS A 104 22.80 -0.63 3.44
C HIS A 104 22.41 -1.95 4.11
N ALA A 105 21.61 -1.82 5.17
CA ALA A 105 21.10 -2.95 5.94
C ALA A 105 20.22 -3.88 5.09
N LEU A 106 19.44 -3.32 4.16
CA LEU A 106 18.52 -4.08 3.29
C LEU A 106 18.51 -3.53 1.88
N GLY A 107 18.16 -4.39 0.92
CA GLY A 107 17.78 -3.99 -0.44
C GLY A 107 16.27 -3.84 -0.58
N LEU A 108 15.85 -2.97 -1.48
CA LEU A 108 14.44 -2.75 -1.82
C LEU A 108 14.32 -2.62 -3.34
N LEU A 109 13.41 -3.36 -3.96
CA LEU A 109 13.07 -3.22 -5.37
C LEU A 109 11.65 -2.69 -5.50
N ALA A 110 11.49 -1.51 -6.10
CA ALA A 110 10.19 -1.02 -6.54
C ALA A 110 9.91 -1.52 -7.96
N ASN A 111 8.93 -2.42 -8.09
CA ASN A 111 8.52 -3.00 -9.38
C ASN A 111 7.57 -2.05 -10.14
N THR A 112 6.85 -1.21 -9.40
CA THR A 112 5.91 -0.21 -9.94
C THR A 112 6.17 1.13 -9.27
N PRO A 113 6.09 2.27 -9.97
CA PRO A 113 6.19 3.58 -9.33
C PRO A 113 5.04 3.80 -8.34
N GLY A 114 5.29 4.58 -7.30
CA GLY A 114 4.31 4.83 -6.26
C GLY A 114 4.91 5.54 -5.05
N TRP A 115 4.18 5.55 -3.95
CA TRP A 115 4.51 6.30 -2.75
C TRP A 115 4.59 5.39 -1.53
N ILE A 116 5.78 5.26 -0.93
CA ILE A 116 6.01 4.50 0.31
C ILE A 116 5.81 5.40 1.53
N TYR A 117 5.20 4.86 2.58
CA TYR A 117 4.97 5.58 3.83
C TYR A 117 4.94 4.61 5.00
N ILE A 118 5.01 5.14 6.23
CA ILE A 118 4.83 4.36 7.46
C ILE A 118 3.39 4.53 7.92
N THR A 119 2.73 3.43 8.26
CA THR A 119 1.33 3.43 8.71
C THR A 119 1.23 3.38 10.23
N ASN A 120 1.86 2.39 10.85
CA ASN A 120 1.80 2.15 12.28
C ASN A 120 3.18 1.77 12.80
N VAL A 121 3.52 2.25 13.99
CA VAL A 121 4.75 1.91 14.72
C VAL A 121 4.35 1.58 16.15
N THR A 122 4.74 0.41 16.64
CA THR A 122 4.47 0.00 18.02
C THR A 122 5.76 -0.44 18.67
N ILE A 123 5.95 0.00 19.92
CA ILE A 123 7.08 -0.37 20.75
C ILE A 123 6.58 -1.32 21.84
N SER A 124 7.37 -2.33 22.17
CA SER A 124 7.13 -3.21 23.31
C SER A 124 8.42 -3.52 24.04
N GLY A 125 8.32 -3.69 25.37
CA GLY A 125 9.47 -3.83 26.27
C GLY A 125 9.85 -2.50 26.93
N THR A 126 11.07 -2.44 27.46
CA THR A 126 11.63 -1.20 28.04
C THR A 126 12.18 -0.34 26.90
N PRO A 127 11.73 0.90 26.71
CA PRO A 127 12.28 1.79 25.70
C PRO A 127 13.77 2.01 25.95
N ILE A 128 14.59 1.73 24.94
CA ILE A 128 16.04 1.97 24.94
C ILE A 128 16.48 2.80 23.73
N ILE A 129 15.61 3.01 22.75
CA ILE A 129 15.86 3.82 21.56
C ILE A 129 15.25 5.20 21.76
N GLU A 130 16.09 6.23 21.83
CA GLU A 130 15.67 7.64 21.87
C GLU A 130 15.12 8.11 20.52
N GLN A 131 15.83 7.76 19.43
CA GLN A 131 15.44 8.11 18.07
C GLN A 131 15.78 6.98 17.09
N LEU A 132 14.85 6.68 16.19
CA LEU A 132 15.04 5.71 15.11
C LEU A 132 14.66 6.32 13.77
N THR A 133 15.59 6.27 12.82
CA THR A 133 15.43 6.82 11.48
C THR A 133 15.77 5.79 10.43
N ILE A 134 14.87 5.61 9.46
CA ILE A 134 15.06 4.78 8.26
C ILE A 134 15.39 5.69 7.10
N VAL A 135 16.47 5.40 6.37
CA VAL A 135 16.89 6.16 5.20
C VAL A 135 16.82 5.26 3.97
N ILE A 136 16.20 5.72 2.89
CA ILE A 136 16.13 5.02 1.61
C ILE A 136 16.98 5.77 0.60
N GLN A 137 17.92 5.08 -0.03
CA GLN A 137 18.81 5.62 -1.05
C GLN A 137 18.56 4.95 -2.41
N ASN A 138 18.68 5.70 -3.49
CA ASN A 138 18.65 5.14 -4.83
C ASN A 138 19.92 4.31 -5.06
N ALA A 139 19.80 3.03 -5.42
CA ALA A 139 20.98 2.17 -5.55
C ALA A 139 21.85 2.52 -6.76
N TYR A 140 21.30 3.19 -7.78
CA TYR A 140 22.08 3.63 -8.94
C TYR A 140 22.95 4.86 -8.65
N THR A 141 22.41 5.84 -7.94
CA THR A 141 23.08 7.14 -7.72
C THR A 141 23.68 7.29 -6.32
N GLY A 142 23.29 6.43 -5.36
CA GLY A 142 23.62 6.56 -3.94
C GLY A 142 22.93 7.73 -3.24
N GLN A 143 22.11 8.52 -3.96
CA GLN A 143 21.44 9.68 -3.38
C GLN A 143 20.31 9.27 -2.44
N SER A 144 20.18 9.98 -1.32
CA SER A 144 19.05 9.81 -0.40
C SER A 144 17.76 10.26 -1.08
N VAL A 145 16.74 9.40 -1.02
CA VAL A 145 15.41 9.62 -1.64
C VAL A 145 14.39 9.98 -0.57
N CYS A 146 14.43 9.28 0.57
CA CYS A 146 13.64 9.66 1.75
C CYS A 146 14.30 9.24 3.05
N SER A 147 13.81 9.87 4.11
CA SER A 147 14.10 9.55 5.48
C SER A 147 12.81 9.57 6.29
N PHE A 148 12.61 8.54 7.12
CA PHE A 148 11.48 8.42 8.03
C PHE A 148 12.00 8.28 9.46
N THR A 149 11.76 9.30 10.28
CA THR A 149 11.91 9.15 11.73
C THR A 149 10.65 8.49 12.27
N ILE A 150 10.81 7.34 12.91
CA ILE A 150 9.70 6.50 13.38
C ILE A 150 9.64 6.38 14.90
N ILE A 151 10.72 6.74 15.59
CA ILE A 151 10.78 6.93 17.04
C ILE A 151 11.45 8.27 17.30
N ALA A 152 10.88 9.08 18.19
CA ALA A 152 11.51 10.31 18.69
C ALA A 152 11.13 10.53 20.15
N ASN A 153 12.10 10.93 20.97
CA ASN A 153 11.97 11.05 22.43
C ASN A 153 11.48 9.73 23.07
N ALA A 154 12.02 8.61 22.60
CA ALA A 154 11.66 7.26 23.03
C ALA A 154 10.19 6.83 22.82
N GLU A 155 9.44 7.59 22.02
CA GLU A 155 8.03 7.31 21.71
C GLU A 155 7.84 7.03 20.21
N PRO A 156 6.91 6.13 19.83
CA PRO A 156 6.65 5.83 18.43
C PRO A 156 5.91 6.97 17.76
N ILE A 157 6.38 7.36 16.56
CA ILE A 157 5.68 8.31 15.71
C ILE A 157 4.62 7.56 14.90
N GLN A 158 3.35 7.85 15.19
CA GLN A 158 2.22 7.21 14.53
C GLN A 158 1.97 7.82 13.15
N GLY A 159 2.19 7.02 12.11
CA GLY A 159 1.97 7.40 10.73
C GLY A 159 2.92 8.49 10.24
N THR A 160 3.39 8.38 9.00
CA THR A 160 4.06 9.50 8.35
C THR A 160 3.04 10.39 7.68
N THR A 161 3.08 11.70 7.93
CA THR A 161 2.24 12.68 7.24
C THR A 161 2.55 12.79 5.75
N ASN A 162 3.76 12.41 5.33
CA ASN A 162 4.22 12.49 3.94
C ASN A 162 4.68 11.13 3.43
N ALA A 163 4.12 10.70 2.30
CA ALA A 163 4.61 9.56 1.56
C ALA A 163 5.77 9.95 0.63
N CYS A 164 6.74 9.06 0.46
CA CYS A 164 7.88 9.25 -0.42
C CYS A 164 7.63 8.61 -1.79
N ALA A 165 7.79 9.39 -2.85
CA ALA A 165 7.74 8.87 -4.20
C ALA A 165 8.97 7.98 -4.51
N LEU A 166 8.70 6.76 -4.96
CA LEU A 166 9.67 5.83 -5.52
C LEU A 166 9.33 5.60 -6.99
N ASN A 167 10.31 5.76 -7.88
CA ASN A 167 10.24 5.27 -9.25
C ASN A 167 10.57 3.78 -9.30
N THR A 168 10.23 3.10 -10.39
CA THR A 168 10.67 1.72 -10.62
C THR A 168 12.19 1.62 -10.55
N GLY A 169 12.69 0.74 -9.69
CA GLY A 169 14.12 0.54 -9.54
C GLY A 169 14.56 0.01 -8.16
N PRO A 170 15.86 -0.26 -8.02
CA PRO A 170 16.53 -0.71 -6.82
C PRO A 170 16.87 0.46 -5.89
N TYR A 171 16.70 0.20 -4.61
CA TYR A 171 16.97 1.10 -3.50
C TYR A 171 17.68 0.33 -2.38
N LEU A 172 18.34 1.08 -1.50
CA LEU A 172 19.04 0.56 -0.34
C LEU A 172 18.47 1.22 0.90
N ILE A 173 18.23 0.43 1.93
CA ILE A 173 17.70 0.90 3.21
C ILE A 173 18.82 0.88 4.23
N SER A 174 19.01 2.00 4.91
CA SER A 174 19.91 2.16 6.04
C SER A 174 19.11 2.52 7.29
N VAL A 175 19.61 2.14 8.46
CA VAL A 175 18.93 2.39 9.74
C VAL A 175 19.88 3.13 10.69
N ILE A 176 19.39 4.23 11.26
CA ILE A 176 20.09 5.03 12.27
C ILE A 176 19.31 4.89 13.58
N ALA A 177 19.96 4.37 14.61
CA ALA A 177 19.37 4.23 15.94
C ALA A 177 20.21 5.00 16.97
N GLN A 178 19.57 5.90 17.70
CA GLN A 178 20.16 6.60 18.82
C GLN A 178 19.58 6.00 20.11
N PRO A 179 20.42 5.50 21.02
CA PRO A 179 19.94 4.96 22.29
C PRO A 179 19.61 6.09 23.28
N ILE A 180 18.80 5.78 24.30
CA ILE A 180 18.66 6.63 25.49
C ILE A 180 19.98 6.67 26.27
N ALA A 181 20.23 7.78 26.96
CA ALA A 181 21.45 7.91 27.74
C ALA A 181 21.47 6.92 28.93
N SER A 182 22.53 6.09 28.99
CA SER A 182 22.78 5.02 29.97
C SER A 182 21.95 3.76 29.76
N LEU A 183 22.43 2.88 28.87
CA LEU A 183 21.91 1.53 28.71
C LEU A 183 22.55 0.55 29.70
N SER A 184 21.72 -0.36 30.20
CA SER A 184 22.13 -1.50 31.03
C SER A 184 22.17 -2.80 30.22
N THR A 185 23.05 -3.72 30.61
CA THR A 185 23.15 -5.02 29.94
C THR A 185 21.87 -5.83 30.15
N GLY A 186 21.30 -6.36 29.06
CA GLY A 186 20.09 -7.19 29.09
C GLY A 186 18.79 -6.43 28.79
N GLU A 187 18.85 -5.11 28.64
CA GLU A 187 17.70 -4.33 28.15
C GLU A 187 17.41 -4.66 26.69
N SER A 188 16.13 -4.72 26.35
CA SER A 188 15.69 -4.99 24.98
C SER A 188 14.37 -4.30 24.69
N GLU A 189 14.28 -3.76 23.48
CA GLU A 189 13.08 -3.15 22.93
C GLU A 189 12.76 -3.84 21.61
N THR A 190 11.47 -4.08 21.37
CA THR A 190 10.98 -4.56 20.09
C THR A 190 10.14 -3.47 19.42
N VAL A 191 10.63 -2.98 18.29
CA VAL A 191 9.93 -2.03 17.43
C VAL A 191 9.29 -2.80 16.28
N THR A 192 7.96 -2.72 16.18
CA THR A 192 7.21 -3.23 15.04
C THR A 192 6.72 -2.05 14.21
N LEU A 193 6.97 -2.07 12.91
CA LEU A 193 6.57 -1.01 12.00
C LEU A 193 5.93 -1.60 10.74
N TYR A 194 5.00 -0.85 10.17
CA TYR A 194 4.25 -1.26 8.99
C TYR A 194 4.44 -0.24 7.86
N PHE A 195 4.82 -0.74 6.68
CA PHE A 195 4.89 0.06 5.47
C PHE A 195 3.55 0.05 4.74
N GLY A 196 3.13 1.22 4.28
CA GLY A 196 2.13 1.35 3.23
C GLY A 196 2.80 1.67 1.89
N TYR A 197 2.15 1.25 0.80
CA TYR A 197 2.55 1.64 -0.55
C TYR A 197 1.32 1.97 -1.38
N ASN A 198 1.22 3.23 -1.82
CA ASN A 198 0.14 3.68 -2.68
C ASN A 198 0.68 3.80 -4.10
N ILE A 199 0.06 3.15 -5.09
CA ILE A 199 0.49 3.23 -6.50
C ILE A 199 -0.23 4.34 -7.28
N MET A 200 -1.24 4.97 -6.67
CA MET A 200 -2.15 5.92 -7.34
C MET A 200 -1.90 7.37 -6.92
N SER A 201 -1.60 7.62 -5.65
CA SER A 201 -1.42 8.98 -5.14
C SER A 201 -0.45 9.06 -3.97
N ASN A 202 -0.03 10.28 -3.63
CA ASN A 202 0.80 10.58 -2.46
C ASN A 202 0.04 10.50 -1.12
N ALA A 203 -1.24 10.12 -1.15
CA ALA A 203 -2.06 10.01 0.05
C ALA A 203 -1.68 8.75 0.83
N THR A 204 -1.57 8.88 2.16
CA THR A 204 -1.44 7.73 3.05
C THR A 204 -2.82 7.11 3.25
N VAL A 205 -2.91 5.79 3.04
CA VAL A 205 -4.15 5.04 3.23
C VAL A 205 -4.03 4.33 4.59
N PRO A 206 -4.97 4.54 5.51
CA PRO A 206 -5.00 3.78 6.75
C PRO A 206 -5.06 2.29 6.46
N LEU A 207 -4.33 1.47 7.22
CA LEU A 207 -4.48 0.03 7.14
C LEU A 207 -5.94 -0.34 7.48
N PRO A 208 -6.54 -1.33 6.79
CA PRO A 208 -7.84 -1.86 7.21
C PRO A 208 -7.74 -2.35 8.67
N PRO A 209 -8.82 -2.25 9.46
CA PRO A 209 -8.80 -2.69 10.85
C PRO A 209 -8.32 -4.14 10.93
N ILE A 210 -7.31 -4.36 11.75
CA ILE A 210 -6.83 -5.71 12.06
C ILE A 210 -7.99 -6.50 12.66
N SER A 211 -8.38 -7.60 12.01
CA SER A 211 -9.25 -8.60 12.65
C SER A 211 -8.41 -9.32 13.69
N GLY A 212 -8.87 -9.24 14.95
CA GLY A 212 -8.26 -9.97 16.06
C GLY A 212 -8.45 -11.48 15.95
#